data_AF-A0A7Y3GJU8-F1
#
_entry.id   AF-A0A7Y3GJU8-F1
#
_cell.length_a   1.000
_cell.length_b   1.000
_cell.length_c   1.000
_cell.angle_alpha   90.00
_cell.angle_beta   90.00
_cell.angle_gamma   90.00
#
_symmetry.space_group_name_H-M   'P 1'
#
loop_
_entity.id
_entity.type
_entity.pdbx_description
1 polymer ?
#
loop_
_entity_poly.entity_id
_entity_poly.type
_entity_poly.pdbx_seq_one_letter_code
_entity_poly.pdbx_strand_id
1 'polypeptide(L)' 'MKLLNLTAIALLLVACAHGKTEHFPNVENPSNTAKVFVIRDNNFIGWGFSLKVALDDAIIARIRSGEYVSFYVTPG' A
#
# COMPACT_ATOMS: atom_id res chain seq x y z
N MET A 1 -19.70 5.93 -30.00
CA MET A 1 -18.69 6.90 -29.49
C MET A 1 -18.94 7.31 -28.04
N LYS A 2 -20.15 7.71 -27.62
CA LYS A 2 -20.44 8.09 -26.22
C LYS A 2 -20.13 7.00 -25.18
N LEU A 3 -20.51 5.75 -25.43
CA LEU A 3 -20.29 4.63 -24.50
C LEU A 3 -18.79 4.28 -24.31
N LEU A 4 -18.00 4.42 -25.39
CA LEU A 4 -16.56 4.14 -25.37
C LEU A 4 -15.82 5.18 -24.51
N ASN A 5 -16.23 6.45 -24.59
CA ASN A 5 -15.64 7.51 -23.78
C ASN A 5 -16.02 7.35 -22.29
N LEU A 6 -17.27 6.96 -22.00
CA LEU A 6 -17.72 6.68 -20.64
C LEU A 6 -16.97 5.52 -19.99
N THR A 7 -16.75 4.43 -20.73
CA THR A 7 -15.99 3.27 -20.25
C THR A 7 -14.51 3.61 -20.03
N ALA A 8 -13.89 4.36 -20.92
CA ALA A 8 -12.51 4.82 -20.75
C ALA A 8 -12.33 5.71 -19.51
N ILE A 9 -13.25 6.66 -19.29
CA ILE A 9 -13.24 7.53 -18.11
C ILE A 9 -13.45 6.72 -16.82
N ALA A 10 -14.37 5.75 -16.81
CA ALA A 10 -14.58 4.89 -15.66
C ALA A 10 -13.33 4.07 -15.31
N LEU A 11 -12.61 3.53 -16.31
CA LEU A 11 -11.34 2.83 -16.09
C LEU A 11 -10.26 3.75 -15.51
N LEU A 12 -10.14 4.98 -16.00
CA LEU A 12 -9.20 5.97 -15.47
C LEU A 12 -9.50 6.33 -14.01
N LEU A 13 -10.77 6.47 -13.64
CA LEU A 13 -11.18 6.75 -12.26
C LEU A 13 -10.87 5.56 -11.32
N VAL A 14 -11.07 4.32 -11.78
CA VAL A 14 -10.72 3.11 -11.00
C VAL A 14 -9.21 2.99 -10.82
N ALA A 15 -8.40 3.39 -11.80
CA ALA A 15 -6.94 3.41 -11.65
C ALA A 15 -6.49 4.39 -10.53
N CYS A 16 -7.22 5.47 -10.32
CA CYS A 16 -6.97 6.44 -9.26
C CYS A 16 -7.42 5.95 -7.87
N ALA A 17 -8.37 5.02 -7.77
CA ALA A 17 -8.85 4.47 -6.51
C ALA A 17 -7.76 3.63 -5.81
N HIS A 18 -6.92 4.31 -5.03
CA HIS A 18 -5.94 3.70 -4.13
C HIS A 18 -6.68 3.16 -2.90
N GLY A 19 -6.33 1.95 -2.46
CA GLY A 19 -6.83 1.45 -1.19
C GLY A 19 -6.23 2.26 -0.04
N LYS A 20 -7.04 2.69 0.91
CA LYS A 20 -6.57 3.45 2.07
C LYS A 20 -5.62 2.60 2.94
N THR A 21 -4.56 3.21 3.45
CA THR A 21 -3.76 2.64 4.56
C THR A 21 -4.64 2.59 5.81
N GLU A 22 -4.81 1.41 6.40
CA GLU A 22 -5.72 1.18 7.52
C GLU A 22 -5.19 1.86 8.79
N HIS A 23 -4.12 1.32 9.38
CA HIS A 23 -3.47 1.85 10.57
C HIS A 23 -2.07 1.24 10.71
N PHE A 24 -1.10 2.02 11.17
CA PHE A 24 0.20 1.49 11.56
C PHE A 24 0.20 1.10 13.04
N PRO A 25 0.93 0.06 13.44
CA PRO A 25 1.07 -0.28 14.85
C PRO A 25 1.64 0.92 15.63
N ASN A 26 1.03 1.20 16.78
CA ASN A 26 1.56 2.16 17.73
C ASN A 26 2.55 1.45 18.65
N VAL A 27 3.72 2.04 18.89
CA VAL A 27 4.73 1.46 19.77
C VAL A 27 4.93 2.38 20.96
N GLU A 28 4.72 1.86 22.16
CA GLU A 28 4.68 2.65 23.39
C GLU A 28 6.06 3.15 23.84
N ASN A 29 7.13 2.39 23.55
CA ASN A 29 8.48 2.73 23.99
C ASN A 29 9.41 3.00 22.79
N PRO A 30 9.60 4.27 22.38
CA PRO A 30 10.42 4.62 21.22
C PRO A 30 11.89 4.21 21.34
N SER A 31 12.41 4.06 22.58
CA SER A 31 13.81 3.70 22.83
C SER A 31 14.14 2.23 22.54
N ASN A 32 13.12 1.37 22.42
CA ASN A 32 13.27 -0.05 22.14
C ASN A 32 12.39 -0.46 20.95
N THR A 33 12.58 0.21 19.81
CA THR A 33 11.83 -0.07 18.57
C THR A 33 12.74 -0.42 17.41
N ALA A 34 12.26 -1.31 16.55
CA ALA A 34 12.83 -1.53 15.23
C ALA A 34 11.99 -0.79 14.18
N LYS A 35 12.66 -0.19 13.19
CA LYS A 35 11.99 0.44 12.05
C LYS A 35 12.01 -0.52 10.86
N VAL A 36 10.83 -0.86 10.35
CA VAL A 36 10.66 -1.73 9.19
C VAL A 36 10.35 -0.87 7.97
N PHE A 37 10.99 -1.16 6.85
CA PHE A 37 10.68 -0.58 5.55
C PHE A 37 10.18 -1.67 4.61
N VAL A 38 9.07 -1.41 3.94
CA VAL A 38 8.56 -2.25 2.87
C VAL A 38 8.57 -1.42 1.60
N ILE A 39 9.43 -1.80 0.66
CA ILE A 39 9.66 -1.09 -0.58
C ILE A 39 9.13 -1.96 -1.71
N ARG A 40 8.30 -1.38 -2.58
CA ARG A 40 7.90 -2.02 -3.82
C ARG A 40 8.61 -1.34 -4.99
N ASP A 41 9.42 -2.11 -5.70
CA ASP A 41 10.07 -1.63 -6.92
C ASP A 41 9.07 -1.08 -7.93
N ASN A 42 9.51 -0.08 -8.70
CA ASN A 42 8.69 0.51 -9.74
C ASN A 42 8.65 -0.37 -10.98
N ASN A 43 7.92 -1.49 -10.91
CA ASN A 43 7.73 -2.43 -12.00
C ASN A 43 6.26 -2.49 -12.44
N PHE A 44 6.06 -2.30 -13.76
CA PHE A 44 4.73 -2.28 -14.39
C PHE A 44 4.14 -3.69 -14.58
N ILE A 45 4.94 -4.75 -14.48
CA ILE A 45 4.55 -6.13 -14.81
C ILE A 45 4.52 -7.01 -13.55
N GLY A 46 3.44 -7.79 -13.37
CA GLY A 46 3.42 -8.97 -12.48
C GLY A 46 2.74 -8.80 -11.11
N TRP A 47 2.57 -7.57 -10.60
CA TRP A 47 2.18 -7.35 -9.20
C TRP A 47 0.78 -6.75 -9.01
N GLY A 48 0.03 -6.54 -10.10
CA GLY A 48 -1.25 -5.85 -10.08
C GLY A 48 -1.13 -4.38 -9.62
N PHE A 49 -2.28 -3.73 -9.41
CA PHE A 49 -2.32 -2.30 -9.10
C PHE A 49 -1.85 -1.96 -7.67
N SER A 50 -1.87 -2.90 -6.73
CA SER A 50 -1.57 -2.65 -5.31
C SER A 50 -1.18 -3.95 -4.58
N LEU A 51 -0.19 -3.88 -3.69
CA LEU A 51 0.19 -4.95 -2.77
C LEU A 51 -0.29 -4.64 -1.35
N LYS A 52 -0.68 -5.68 -0.62
CA LYS A 52 -1.02 -5.59 0.80
C LYS A 52 0.24 -5.82 1.63
N VAL A 53 0.46 -4.95 2.62
CA VAL A 53 1.46 -5.17 3.67
C VAL A 53 0.70 -5.67 4.90
N ALA A 54 1.06 -6.84 5.39
CA ALA A 54 0.44 -7.48 6.55
C ALA A 54 1.45 -7.66 7.69
N LEU A 55 0.98 -7.48 8.92
CA LEU A 55 1.68 -7.73 10.17
C LEU A 55 0.71 -8.42 11.12
N ASP A 56 1.10 -9.54 11.74
CA ASP A 56 0.26 -10.33 12.66
C ASP A 56 -1.15 -10.61 12.11
N ASP A 57 -1.21 -11.13 10.87
CA ASP A 57 -2.45 -11.41 10.11
C ASP A 57 -3.36 -10.21 9.80
N ALA A 58 -2.97 -8.99 10.19
CA ALA A 58 -3.68 -7.75 9.90
C ALA A 58 -3.06 -6.99 8.72
N ILE A 59 -3.89 -6.48 7.80
CA ILE A 59 -3.43 -5.60 6.73
C ILE A 59 -3.20 -4.21 7.31
N ILE A 60 -1.95 -3.76 7.34
CA ILE A 60 -1.58 -2.45 7.90
C ILE A 60 -1.43 -1.37 6.83
N ALA A 61 -1.10 -1.75 5.60
CA ALA A 61 -0.94 -0.80 4.49
C ALA A 61 -1.17 -1.45 3.12
N ARG A 62 -1.32 -0.59 2.12
CA ARG A 62 -1.37 -0.96 0.70
C ARG A 62 -0.41 -0.09 -0.09
N ILE A 63 0.41 -0.69 -0.96
CA ILE A 63 1.47 0.02 -1.71
C ILE A 63 1.39 -0.24 -3.21
N ARG A 64 1.58 0.82 -4.01
CA ARG A 64 1.68 0.79 -5.48
C ARG A 64 3.13 0.61 -5.94
N SER A 65 3.28 0.39 -7.24
CA SER A 65 4.57 0.37 -7.92
C SER A 65 5.37 1.63 -7.59
N GLY A 66 6.58 1.47 -7.05
CA GLY A 66 7.45 2.58 -6.67
C GLY A 66 7.14 3.23 -5.31
N GLU A 67 6.13 2.77 -4.59
CA GLU A 67 5.83 3.26 -3.24
C GLU A 67 6.57 2.45 -2.16
N TYR A 68 6.74 3.08 -1.00
CA TYR A 68 7.22 2.43 0.20
C TYR A 68 6.41 2.86 1.41
N VAL A 69 6.41 2.02 2.45
CA VAL A 69 5.90 2.36 3.78
C VAL A 69 6.94 2.04 4.83
N SER A 70 6.88 2.75 5.96
CA SER A 70 7.69 2.43 7.12
C SER A 70 6.87 2.51 8.39
N PHE A 71 7.08 1.57 9.29
CA PHE A 71 6.43 1.53 10.60
C PHE A 71 7.40 0.99 11.66
N TYR A 72 7.10 1.28 12.92
CA TYR A 72 7.86 0.80 14.06
C TYR A 72 7.23 -0.49 14.60
N VAL A 73 8.06 -1.40 15.09
CA VAL A 73 7.64 -2.60 15.81
C VAL A 73 8.48 -2.78 17.07
N THR A 74 7.89 -3.41 18.09
CA THR A 74 8.64 -3.89 19.25
C THR A 74 9.52 -5.07 18.79
N PRO A 75 10.84 -5.06 19.03
CA PRO A 75 11.70 -6.21 18.76
C PRO A 75 11.27 -7.41 19.60
N GLY A 76 11.24 -8.59 18.98
CA GLY A 76 10.97 -9.88 19.64
C GLY A 76 12.25 -10.61 20.00
#